data_AF-A0A9E5XY42-F1
#
_entry.id   AF-A0A9E5XY42-F1
#
_cell.length_a   1.000
_cell.length_b   1.000
_cell.length_c   1.000
_cell.angle_alpha   90.00
_cell.angle_beta   90.00
_cell.angle_gamma   90.00
#
_symmetry.space_group_name_H-M   'P 1'
#
loop_
_entity.id
_entity.type
_entity.pdbx_description
1 polymer ?
#
loop_
_entity_poly.entity_id
_entity_poly.type
_entity_poly.pdbx_seq_one_letter_code
_entity_poly.pdbx_strand_id
1 'polypeptide(L)'
;EELYNKSLELNPKFFNPAYNIGRIYLKRNDIKAKHADYLLKVFIKKDFKKAAEFEDAAKADLKTAAEKFEAASAIDPTDRDVLNVLKRIYYKLHDKEKENSVIERLNKLGDEGNSIE
;
A
#
# COMPACT_ATOMS: atom_id res chain seq x y z
N GLU A 1 14.63 -3.43 4.72
CA GLU A 1 13.65 -3.89 5.74
C GLU A 1 14.30 -4.03 7.11
N GLU A 2 15.42 -4.75 7.23
CA GLU A 2 16.10 -5.03 8.51
C GLU A 2 16.32 -3.80 9.41
N LEU A 3 16.96 -2.74 8.90
CA LEU A 3 17.17 -1.52 9.69
C LEU A 3 15.85 -0.85 10.12
N TYR A 4 14.80 -0.92 9.30
CA TYR A 4 13.49 -0.37 9.65
C TYR A 4 12.78 -1.24 10.69
N ASN A 5 12.88 -2.57 10.58
CA ASN A 5 12.36 -3.49 11.60
C ASN A 5 13.05 -3.26 12.94
N LYS A 6 14.38 -3.16 12.95
CA LYS A 6 15.14 -2.82 14.16
C LYS A 6 14.75 -1.46 14.75
N SER A 7 14.46 -0.48 13.87
CA SER A 7 13.96 0.83 14.32
C SER A 7 12.59 0.73 15.00
N LEU A 8 11.70 -0.14 14.51
CA LEU A 8 10.39 -0.40 15.11
C LEU A 8 10.49 -1.19 16.42
N GLU A 9 11.47 -2.09 16.55
CA GLU A 9 11.75 -2.78 17.82
C GLU A 9 12.19 -1.80 18.91
N LEU A 10 13.01 -0.81 18.54
CA LEU A 10 13.48 0.23 19.47
C LEU A 10 12.40 1.27 19.77
N ASN A 11 11.61 1.66 18.76
CA ASN A 11 10.52 2.60 18.92
C ASN A 11 9.34 2.21 18.01
N PRO A 12 8.33 1.51 18.55
CA PRO A 12 7.14 1.09 17.78
C PRO A 12 6.29 2.26 17.28
N LYS A 13 6.43 3.46 17.87
CA LYS A 13 5.73 4.68 17.44
C LYS A 13 6.53 5.50 16.45
N PHE A 14 7.64 4.97 15.92
CA PHE A 14 8.40 5.65 14.90
C PHE A 14 7.72 5.49 13.54
N PHE A 15 7.12 6.57 13.05
CA PHE A 15 6.35 6.62 11.81
C PHE A 15 7.16 6.17 10.57
N ASN A 16 8.35 6.73 10.39
CA ASN A 16 9.15 6.57 9.18
C ASN A 16 9.46 5.11 8.82
N PRO A 17 9.87 4.23 9.76
CA PRO A 17 10.05 2.81 9.47
C PRO A 17 8.81 2.11 8.88
N ALA A 18 7.63 2.27 9.48
CA ALA A 18 6.41 1.64 8.99
C ALA A 18 6.05 2.14 7.59
N TYR A 19 6.10 3.47 7.39
CA TYR A 19 5.91 4.10 6.09
C TYR A 19 6.87 3.55 5.03
N ASN A 20 8.17 3.50 5.35
CA ASN A 20 9.19 3.07 4.38
C ASN A 20 9.12 1.57 4.05
N ILE A 21 8.76 0.71 5.01
CA ILE A 21 8.50 -0.70 4.72
C ILE A 21 7.29 -0.81 3.79
N GLY A 22 6.20 -0.08 4.05
CA GLY A 22 5.04 -0.02 3.15
C GLY A 22 5.42 0.37 1.71
N ARG A 23 6.29 1.38 1.55
CA ARG A 23 6.82 1.81 0.24
C ARG A 23 7.65 0.72 -0.46
N ILE A 24 8.46 -0.04 0.29
CA ILE A 24 9.22 -1.17 -0.25
C ILE A 24 8.27 -2.22 -0.82
N TYR A 25 7.24 -2.60 -0.07
CA TYR A 25 6.27 -3.60 -0.52
C TYR A 25 5.42 -3.11 -1.69
N LEU A 26 5.02 -1.84 -1.73
CA LEU A 26 4.39 -1.25 -2.92
C LEU A 26 5.27 -1.37 -4.16
N LYS A 27 6.56 -1.09 -4.03
CA LYS A 27 7.49 -1.20 -5.15
C LYS A 27 7.63 -2.65 -5.63
N ARG A 28 7.65 -3.62 -4.70
CA ARG A 28 7.68 -5.05 -5.04
C ARG A 28 6.39 -5.49 -5.75
N ASN A 29 5.22 -5.06 -5.27
CA ASN A 29 3.94 -5.26 -5.95
C ASN A 29 4.00 -4.76 -7.40
N ASP A 30 4.40 -3.50 -7.61
CA ASP A 30 4.45 -2.90 -8.95
C ASP A 30 5.41 -3.64 -9.89
N ILE A 31 6.55 -4.14 -9.39
CA ILE A 31 7.52 -4.92 -10.19
C ILE A 31 6.92 -6.28 -10.58
N LYS A 32 6.34 -7.00 -9.61
CA LYS A 32 5.76 -8.33 -9.85
C LYS A 32 4.54 -8.25 -10.78
N ALA A 33 3.65 -7.28 -10.58
CA ALA A 33 2.50 -7.06 -11.44
C ALA A 33 2.92 -6.77 -12.89
N LYS A 34 3.93 -5.91 -13.08
CA LYS A 34 4.49 -5.66 -14.42
C LYS A 34 5.10 -6.90 -15.06
N HIS A 35 5.71 -7.78 -14.26
CA HIS A 35 6.27 -9.02 -14.76
C HIS A 35 5.18 -10.01 -15.20
N ALA A 36 4.08 -10.12 -14.44
CA ALA A 36 2.92 -10.90 -14.86
C ALA A 36 2.35 -10.39 -16.19
N ASP A 37 2.12 -9.08 -16.30
CA ASP A 37 1.66 -8.43 -17.54
C ASP A 37 2.58 -8.74 -18.73
N TYR A 38 3.89 -8.70 -18.50
CA TYR A 38 4.88 -9.01 -19.53
C TYR A 38 4.72 -10.45 -20.02
N LEU A 39 4.62 -11.43 -19.11
CA LEU A 39 4.45 -12.85 -19.45
C LEU A 39 3.16 -13.11 -20.25
N LEU A 40 2.10 -12.33 -20.04
CA LEU A 40 0.85 -12.43 -20.80
C LEU A 40 0.92 -11.77 -22.20
N LYS A 41 1.83 -10.82 -22.41
CA LYS A 41 1.97 -10.05 -23.66
C LYS A 41 2.98 -10.64 -24.64
N VAL A 42 3.85 -11.55 -24.22
CA VAL A 42 4.81 -12.22 -25.13
C VAL A 42 4.05 -13.13 -26.11
N PHE A 43 3.82 -12.64 -27.32
CA PHE A 43 3.00 -13.28 -28.37
C PHE A 43 3.43 -14.70 -28.74
N ILE A 44 4.72 -15.03 -28.59
CA ILE A 44 5.27 -16.31 -29.03
C ILE A 44 5.18 -17.38 -27.92
N LYS A 45 5.17 -16.99 -26.65
CA LYS A 45 5.12 -17.91 -25.49
C LYS A 45 4.46 -17.23 -24.30
N LYS A 46 3.13 -17.13 -24.31
CA LYS A 46 2.38 -16.72 -23.12
C LYS A 46 2.56 -17.80 -22.04
N ASP A 47 3.04 -17.39 -20.87
CA ASP A 47 3.18 -18.28 -19.71
C ASP A 47 2.15 -17.90 -18.65
N PHE A 48 0.92 -18.39 -18.83
CA PHE A 48 -0.21 -18.06 -17.97
C PHE A 48 -0.01 -18.53 -16.53
N LYS A 49 0.64 -19.69 -16.34
CA LYS A 49 0.90 -20.23 -15.01
C LYS A 49 1.84 -19.30 -14.25
N LYS A 50 2.98 -18.97 -14.86
CA LYS A 50 3.96 -18.07 -14.23
C LYS A 50 3.40 -16.67 -14.05
N ALA A 51 2.60 -16.17 -14.99
CA ALA A 51 1.91 -14.89 -14.83
C ALA A 51 1.02 -14.87 -13.57
N ALA A 52 0.19 -15.91 -13.38
CA ALA A 52 -0.65 -16.04 -12.19
C ALA A 52 0.17 -16.11 -10.89
N GLU A 53 1.30 -16.83 -10.88
CA GLU A 53 2.21 -16.86 -9.72
C GLU A 53 2.74 -15.46 -9.36
N PHE A 54 3.09 -14.64 -10.37
CA PHE A 54 3.51 -13.25 -10.14
C PHE A 54 2.36 -12.33 -9.72
N GLU A 55 1.15 -12.54 -10.22
CA GLU A 55 -0.04 -11.80 -9.79
C GLU A 55 -0.36 -12.07 -8.31
N ASP A 56 -0.36 -13.34 -7.90
CA ASP A 56 -0.59 -13.73 -6.50
C ASP A 56 0.49 -13.15 -5.59
N ALA A 57 1.76 -13.25 -5.99
CA ALA A 57 2.87 -12.68 -5.25
C ALA A 57 2.80 -11.13 -5.20
N ALA A 58 2.31 -10.48 -6.26
CA ALA A 58 2.09 -9.04 -6.27
C ALA A 58 0.95 -8.67 -5.31
N LYS A 59 -0.15 -9.42 -5.31
CA LYS A 59 -1.29 -9.20 -4.41
C LYS A 59 -0.90 -9.40 -2.95
N ALA A 60 -0.05 -10.37 -2.64
CA ALA A 60 0.51 -10.56 -1.31
C ALA A 60 1.33 -9.35 -0.86
N ASP A 61 2.24 -8.84 -1.71
CA ASP A 61 3.00 -7.62 -1.38
C ASP A 61 2.09 -6.41 -1.17
N LEU A 62 1.01 -6.29 -1.95
CA LEU A 62 0.07 -5.19 -1.83
C LEU A 62 -0.69 -5.23 -0.49
N LYS A 63 -1.05 -6.42 0.00
CA LYS A 63 -1.62 -6.61 1.33
C LYS A 63 -0.64 -6.23 2.43
N THR A 64 0.61 -6.70 2.34
CA THR A 64 1.64 -6.32 3.32
C THR A 64 1.91 -4.81 3.28
N ALA A 65 1.89 -4.18 2.11
CA ALA A 65 1.98 -2.72 2.03
C ALA A 65 0.83 -2.04 2.80
N ALA A 66 -0.40 -2.52 2.63
CA ALA A 66 -1.57 -2.01 3.35
C ALA A 66 -1.34 -2.04 4.86
N GLU A 67 -0.95 -3.20 5.41
CA GLU A 67 -0.71 -3.39 6.85
C GLU A 67 0.34 -2.40 7.39
N LYS A 68 1.39 -2.12 6.64
CA LYS A 68 2.45 -1.20 7.06
C LYS A 68 2.03 0.27 6.97
N PHE A 69 1.21 0.63 5.99
CA PHE A 69 0.61 1.95 5.94
C PHE A 69 -0.50 2.14 6.99
N GLU A 70 -1.25 1.09 7.33
CA GLU A 70 -2.18 1.11 8.46
C GLU A 70 -1.43 1.36 9.77
N ALA A 71 -0.29 0.69 9.98
CA ALA A 71 0.57 0.95 11.14
C ALA A 71 1.11 2.39 11.18
N ALA A 72 1.52 2.94 10.02
CA ALA A 72 1.92 4.35 9.94
C ALA A 72 0.74 5.29 10.24
N SER A 73 -0.44 5.00 9.70
CA SER A 73 -1.67 5.77 9.91
C SER A 73 -2.19 5.69 11.36
N ALA A 74 -1.85 4.63 12.10
CA ALA A 74 -2.16 4.54 13.52
C ALA A 74 -1.29 5.48 14.38
N ILE A 75 -0.11 5.87 13.88
CA ILE A 75 0.80 6.81 14.54
C ILE A 75 0.43 8.24 14.17
N ASP A 76 0.25 8.51 12.88
CA ASP A 76 -0.25 9.79 12.37
C ASP A 76 -1.52 9.55 11.53
N PRO A 77 -2.72 9.72 12.13
CA PRO A 77 -3.97 9.47 11.44
C PRO A 77 -4.39 10.58 10.48
N THR A 78 -3.71 11.73 10.49
CA THR A 78 -4.04 12.90 9.65
C THR A 78 -3.10 13.06 8.45
N ASP A 79 -2.04 12.25 8.37
CA ASP A 79 -1.15 12.17 7.21
C ASP A 79 -1.92 11.82 5.93
N ARG A 80 -2.15 12.84 5.09
CA ARG A 80 -2.91 12.72 3.85
C ARG A 80 -2.20 11.87 2.80
N ASP A 81 -0.88 11.78 2.82
CA ASP A 81 -0.13 10.97 1.86
C ASP A 81 -0.34 9.49 2.14
N VAL A 82 -0.26 9.08 3.41
CA VAL A 82 -0.56 7.71 3.85
C VAL A 82 -2.00 7.34 3.52
N LEU A 83 -2.96 8.23 3.79
CA LEU A 83 -4.36 7.98 3.46
C LEU A 83 -4.59 7.84 1.95
N ASN A 84 -3.99 8.70 1.13
CA ASN A 84 -4.09 8.58 -0.33
C ASN A 84 -3.48 7.26 -0.85
N VAL A 85 -2.37 6.82 -0.25
CA VAL A 85 -1.76 5.53 -0.56
C VAL A 85 -2.67 4.37 -0.17
N LEU A 86 -3.22 4.38 1.05
CA LEU A 86 -4.17 3.36 1.52
C LEU A 86 -5.41 3.28 0.63
N LYS A 87 -6.00 4.42 0.26
CA LYS A 87 -7.13 4.47 -0.68
C LYS A 87 -6.80 3.75 -1.99
N ARG A 88 -5.64 4.06 -2.59
CA ARG A 88 -5.19 3.42 -3.83
C ARG A 88 -4.95 1.92 -3.66
N ILE A 89 -4.40 1.50 -2.51
CA ILE A 89 -4.19 0.09 -2.20
C ILE A 89 -5.53 -0.64 -2.11
N TYR A 90 -6.50 -0.10 -1.37
CA TYR A 90 -7.81 -0.73 -1.20
C TYR A 90 -8.62 -0.77 -2.49
N TYR A 91 -8.54 0.27 -3.31
CA TYR A 91 -9.06 0.25 -4.67
C TYR A 91 -8.50 -0.93 -5.50
N LYS A 92 -7.17 -1.10 -5.50
CA LYS A 92 -6.49 -2.20 -6.22
C LYS A 92 -6.82 -3.58 -5.63
N LEU A 93 -7.09 -3.68 -4.32
CA LEU A 93 -7.49 -4.92 -3.65
C LEU A 93 -8.98 -5.23 -3.79
N HIS A 94 -9.77 -4.32 -4.36
CA HIS A 94 -11.23 -4.36 -4.39
C HIS A 94 -11.88 -4.41 -3.00
N ASP A 95 -11.22 -3.83 -1.99
CA ASP A 95 -11.72 -3.73 -0.63
C ASP A 95 -12.49 -2.40 -0.46
N LYS A 96 -13.74 -2.40 -0.91
CA LYS A 96 -14.60 -1.21 -0.94
C LYS A 96 -14.88 -0.65 0.46
N GLU A 97 -14.96 -1.51 1.46
CA GLU A 97 -15.25 -1.10 2.84
C GLU A 97 -14.10 -0.25 3.37
N LYS A 98 -12.87 -0.77 3.29
CA LYS A 98 -11.69 -0.02 3.73
C LYS A 98 -11.41 1.20 2.86
N GLU A 99 -11.65 1.11 1.55
CA GLU A 99 -11.52 2.27 0.65
C GLU A 99 -12.46 3.41 1.07
N ASN A 100 -13.74 3.12 1.29
CA ASN A 100 -14.73 4.12 1.72
C ASN A 100 -14.36 4.71 3.08
N SER A 101 -13.93 3.89 4.04
CA SER A 101 -13.47 4.37 5.34
C SER A 101 -12.31 5.38 5.22
N VAL A 102 -11.35 5.12 4.33
CA VAL A 102 -10.23 6.05 4.08
C VAL A 102 -10.70 7.32 3.36
N ILE A 103 -11.65 7.22 2.43
CA ILE A 103 -12.25 8.39 1.76
C ILE A 103 -12.96 9.29 2.76
N GLU A 104 -13.76 8.71 3.68
CA GLU A 104 -14.43 9.47 4.73
C GLU A 104 -13.44 10.20 5.64
N ARG A 105 -12.33 9.55 6.00
CA ARG A 105 -11.23 10.19 6.77
C ARG A 105 -10.61 11.35 6.00
N LEU A 106 -10.32 11.19 4.71
CA LEU A 106 -9.77 12.24 3.86
C LEU A 106 -10.73 13.44 3.73
N ASN A 107 -12.03 13.20 3.58
CA ASN A 107 -13.04 14.25 3.48
C ASN A 107 -13.12 15.06 4.77
N LYS A 108 -13.17 14.40 5.93
CA LYS A 108 -13.18 15.08 7.25
C LYS A 108 -11.99 16.02 7.42
N LEU A 109 -10.79 15.58 7.02
CA LEU A 109 -9.59 16.43 7.06
C LEU A 109 -9.66 17.62 6.09
N GLY A 110 -10.40 17.49 4.98
CA GLY A 110 -10.66 18.55 4.01
C GLY A 110 -11.60 19.61 4.56
N ASP A 111 -12.68 19.18 5.22
CA ASP A 111 -13.70 20.05 5.80
C ASP A 111 -13.14 20.84 7.01
N GLU A 112 -12.32 20.22 7.85
CA GLU A 112 -11.65 20.87 8.98
C GLU A 112 -10.67 21.98 8.55
N GLY A 113 -10.03 21.83 7.38
CA GLY A 113 -9.12 22.84 6.83
C GLY A 113 -9.84 24.09 6.28
N ASN A 114 -11.12 23.95 5.89
CA ASN A 114 -11.95 25.05 5.38
C ASN A 114 -12.77 25.75 6.46
N SER A 115 -12.66 25.32 7.72
CA SER A 115 -13.44 25.83 8.85
C SER A 115 -12.74 26.97 9.62
N ILE A 116 -11.61 27.47 9.12
CA ILE A 116 -10.74 28.45 9.81
C ILE A 116 -10.54 29.76 9.01
N GLU A 117 -11.50 30.15 8.17
CA GLU A 117 -11.54 31.49 7.55
C GLU A 117 -12.59 32.39 8.19
#